data_AF-A0A3B3D0G4-F1
#
_entry.id   AF-A0A3B3D0G4-F1
#
_cell.length_a   1.000
_cell.length_b   1.000
_cell.length_c   1.000
_cell.angle_alpha   90.00
_cell.angle_beta   90.00
_cell.angle_gamma   90.00
#
_symmetry.space_group_name_H-M   'P 1'
#
loop_
_entity.id
_entity.type
_entity.pdbx_description
1 polymer ?
#
loop_
_entity_poly.entity_id
_entity_poly.type
_entity_poly.pdbx_seq_one_letter_code
_entity_poly.pdbx_strand_id
1 'polypeptide(L)'
;IKKSLYLFSFFRDPDYLKIWMENFISSYEQCLDVDFEKPPSRPEEVPPVLTLLPDNILQVLRHQLLQCVQKASDGLEAEQQHLALLLLKFLIIVCRNLSNVEEIGSCSYINHIITMTTLYIQQLKSKTKEKEMADQSQAEEFVRHALAFCESLYDPYHNWRHRTCG
;
A
#
# COMPACT_ATOMS: atom_id res chain seq x y z
N ILE A 1 26.34 -0.92 -13.02
CA ILE A 1 26.40 -2.29 -12.44
C ILE A 1 26.74 -2.26 -10.95
N LYS A 2 27.94 -1.85 -10.49
CA LYS A 2 28.26 -1.81 -9.04
C LYS A 2 27.32 -0.95 -8.18
N LYS A 3 27.01 0.30 -8.58
CA LYS A 3 26.05 1.18 -7.86
C LYS A 3 24.64 0.58 -7.73
N SER A 4 24.14 -0.07 -8.79
CA SER A 4 22.83 -0.74 -8.81
C SER A 4 22.82 -1.97 -7.88
N LEU A 5 23.93 -2.74 -7.82
CA LEU A 5 24.08 -3.83 -6.84
C LEU A 5 24.13 -3.34 -5.38
N TYR A 6 24.80 -2.23 -5.10
CA TYR A 6 24.86 -1.67 -3.75
C TYR A 6 23.48 -1.18 -3.28
N LEU A 7 22.76 -0.43 -4.11
CA LEU A 7 21.38 0.00 -3.83
C LEU A 7 20.44 -1.18 -3.61
N PHE A 8 20.53 -2.22 -4.44
CA PHE A 8 19.75 -3.45 -4.26
C PHE A 8 20.04 -4.15 -2.92
N SER A 9 21.29 -4.13 -2.45
CA SER A 9 21.65 -4.69 -1.15
C SER A 9 21.07 -3.92 0.02
N PHE A 10 20.92 -2.59 -0.08
CA PHE A 10 20.31 -1.77 0.97
C PHE A 10 18.81 -2.03 1.11
N PHE A 11 18.09 -2.18 0.00
CA PHE A 11 16.66 -2.49 0.04
C PHE A 11 16.34 -3.94 0.44
N ARG A 12 17.34 -4.80 0.60
CA ARG A 12 17.16 -6.15 1.20
C ARG A 12 17.16 -6.14 2.72
N ASP A 13 17.65 -5.08 3.36
CA ASP A 13 17.51 -4.88 4.80
C ASP A 13 16.07 -4.42 5.10
N PRO A 14 15.27 -5.21 5.84
CA PRO A 14 13.87 -4.88 6.11
C PRO A 14 13.68 -3.57 6.87
N ASP A 15 14.60 -3.21 7.77
CA ASP A 15 14.46 -2.02 8.61
C ASP A 15 14.83 -0.76 7.84
N TYR A 16 15.87 -0.84 7.00
CA TYR A 16 16.16 0.24 6.06
C TYR A 16 15.01 0.46 5.07
N LEU A 17 14.47 -0.63 4.52
CA LEU A 17 13.35 -0.56 3.58
C LEU A 17 12.11 0.09 4.21
N LYS A 18 11.77 -0.25 5.46
CA LYS A 18 10.67 0.38 6.21
C LYS A 18 10.89 1.89 6.32
N ILE A 19 12.04 2.33 6.82
CA ILE A 19 12.37 3.76 6.99
C ILE A 19 12.30 4.49 5.65
N TRP A 20 12.82 3.87 4.59
CA TRP A 20 12.75 4.46 3.25
C TRP A 20 11.30 4.60 2.75
N MET A 21 10.47 3.56 2.94
CA MET A 21 9.05 3.61 2.58
C MET A 21 8.30 4.67 3.38
N GLU A 22 8.55 4.80 4.69
CA GLU A 22 7.93 5.83 5.54
C GLU A 22 8.25 7.24 5.05
N ASN A 23 9.52 7.51 4.73
CA ASN A 23 9.93 8.80 4.15
C ASN A 23 9.29 9.06 2.79
N PHE A 24 9.22 8.03 1.94
CA PHE A 24 8.54 8.12 0.64
C PHE A 24 7.06 8.45 0.83
N ILE A 25 6.35 7.68 1.65
CA ILE A 25 4.91 7.85 1.92
C ILE A 25 4.63 9.25 2.47
N SER A 26 5.43 9.72 3.44
CA SER A 26 5.29 11.07 3.99
C SER A 26 5.41 12.16 2.93
N SER A 27 6.25 11.96 1.91
CA SER A 27 6.41 12.92 0.80
C SER A 27 5.18 12.99 -0.12
N TYR A 28 4.31 11.98 -0.11
CA TYR A 28 3.11 11.89 -0.95
C TYR A 28 1.83 11.64 -0.14
N GLU A 29 1.80 12.04 1.13
CA GLU A 29 0.65 11.80 2.04
C GLU A 29 -0.66 12.38 1.47
N GLN A 30 -0.56 13.43 0.64
CA GLN A 30 -1.71 14.00 -0.08
C GLN A 30 -2.42 13.00 -1.01
N CYS A 31 -1.73 11.96 -1.50
CA CYS A 31 -2.28 10.92 -2.37
C CYS A 31 -3.04 9.83 -1.58
N LEU A 32 -2.98 9.83 -0.25
CA LEU A 32 -3.60 8.82 0.62
C LEU A 32 -4.88 9.34 1.29
N ASP A 33 -5.80 9.92 0.50
CA ASP A 33 -7.11 10.34 1.00
C ASP A 33 -8.13 9.18 0.97
N VAL A 34 -8.06 8.34 2.00
CA VAL A 34 -8.86 7.11 2.08
C VAL A 34 -10.28 7.36 2.58
N ASP A 35 -10.47 8.34 3.47
CA ASP A 35 -11.74 8.66 4.10
C ASP A 35 -12.50 9.79 3.39
N PHE A 36 -12.02 10.24 2.22
CA PHE A 36 -12.60 11.34 1.42
C PHE A 36 -12.75 12.65 2.21
N GLU A 37 -11.89 12.87 3.19
CA GLU A 37 -11.96 14.04 4.07
C GLU A 37 -11.57 15.31 3.32
N LYS A 38 -10.73 15.17 2.29
CA LYS A 38 -10.30 16.31 1.48
C LYS A 38 -11.36 16.56 0.41
N PRO A 39 -11.78 17.82 0.21
CA PRO A 39 -12.63 18.14 -0.93
C PRO A 39 -11.92 17.68 -2.21
N PRO A 40 -12.65 17.22 -3.24
CA PRO A 40 -12.03 16.86 -4.49
C PRO A 40 -11.21 18.07 -4.96
N SER A 41 -9.89 17.96 -4.89
CA SER A 41 -9.01 18.93 -5.52
C SER A 41 -9.36 18.94 -7.00
N ARG A 42 -9.10 20.04 -7.71
CA ARG A 42 -9.21 19.99 -9.19
C ARG A 42 -8.44 18.75 -9.67
N PRO A 43 -8.97 17.92 -10.59
CA PRO A 43 -8.24 16.75 -11.08
C PRO A 43 -6.81 17.16 -11.32
N GLU A 44 -5.87 16.51 -10.64
CA GLU A 44 -4.46 16.79 -10.82
C GLU A 44 -4.18 16.57 -12.31
N GLU A 45 -4.18 17.66 -13.10
CA GLU A 45 -3.93 17.61 -14.54
C GLU A 45 -2.54 17.00 -14.82
N VAL A 46 -1.68 17.00 -13.80
CA VAL A 46 -0.37 16.37 -13.78
C VAL A 46 -0.32 15.38 -12.61
N PRO A 47 -0.17 14.05 -12.85
CA PRO A 47 0.12 13.09 -11.78
C PRO A 47 1.26 13.54 -10.88
N PRO A 48 1.30 13.10 -9.60
CA PRO A 48 2.45 13.35 -8.75
C PRO A 48 3.71 12.93 -9.51
N VAL A 49 4.68 13.85 -9.61
CA VAL A 49 5.99 13.55 -10.19
C VAL A 49 6.69 12.64 -9.20
N LEU A 50 6.40 11.34 -9.31
CA LEU A 50 7.05 10.33 -8.51
C LEU A 50 8.54 10.42 -8.82
N THR A 51 9.34 10.76 -7.81
CA THR A 51 10.79 10.62 -7.86
C THR A 51 11.13 9.25 -8.43
N LEU A 52 12.11 9.18 -9.33
CA LEU A 52 12.54 7.92 -9.94
C LEU A 52 12.71 6.84 -8.87
N LEU A 53 11.85 5.83 -8.95
CA LEU A 53 11.90 4.69 -8.05
C LEU A 53 13.21 3.93 -8.28
N PRO A 54 13.85 3.40 -7.22
CA PRO A 54 15.03 2.57 -7.39
C PRO A 54 14.74 1.36 -8.29
N ASP A 55 15.72 0.98 -9.11
CA ASP A 55 15.60 -0.21 -9.96
C ASP A 55 15.18 -1.44 -9.15
N ASN A 56 14.23 -2.22 -9.68
CA ASN A 56 13.71 -3.45 -9.08
C ASN A 56 13.02 -3.27 -7.71
N ILE A 57 12.70 -2.05 -7.26
CA ILE A 57 12.02 -1.86 -5.98
C ILE A 57 10.68 -2.61 -5.95
N LEU A 58 9.92 -2.61 -7.05
CA LEU A 58 8.68 -3.37 -7.18
C LEU A 58 8.91 -4.89 -7.12
N GLN A 59 10.10 -5.40 -7.39
CA GLN A 59 10.38 -6.82 -7.12
C GLN A 59 10.60 -7.07 -5.62
N VAL A 60 11.32 -6.17 -4.95
CA VAL A 60 11.62 -6.26 -3.51
C VAL A 60 10.34 -6.16 -2.69
N LEU A 61 9.49 -5.17 -2.97
CA LEU A 61 8.22 -4.98 -2.25
C LEU A 61 7.27 -6.16 -2.43
N ARG A 62 7.25 -6.78 -3.62
CA ARG A 62 6.46 -7.99 -3.88
C ARG A 62 6.90 -9.15 -3.00
N HIS A 63 8.21 -9.29 -2.81
CA HIS A 63 8.76 -10.33 -1.94
C HIS A 63 8.42 -10.07 -0.47
N GLN A 64 8.52 -8.83 -0.01
CA GLN A 64 8.12 -8.46 1.35
C GLN A 64 6.63 -8.74 1.58
N LEU A 65 5.77 -8.38 0.62
CA LEU A 65 4.34 -8.65 0.74
C LEU A 65 4.02 -10.14 0.76
N LEU A 66 4.73 -10.95 -0.03
CA LEU A 66 4.61 -12.41 0.05
C LEU A 66 4.98 -12.93 1.45
N GLN A 67 6.05 -12.40 2.05
CA GLN A 67 6.43 -12.77 3.41
C GLN A 67 5.35 -12.37 4.43
N CYS A 68 4.69 -11.22 4.26
CA CYS A 68 3.53 -10.84 5.07
C CYS A 68 2.44 -11.92 5.02
N VAL A 69 2.07 -12.34 3.81
CA VAL A 69 1.02 -13.35 3.58
C VAL A 69 1.42 -14.69 4.20
N GLN A 70 2.66 -15.12 3.99
CA GLN A 70 3.15 -16.42 4.47
C GLN A 70 3.20 -16.50 5.99
N LYS A 71 3.63 -15.43 6.67
CA LYS A 71 3.69 -15.39 8.14
C LYS A 71 2.32 -15.22 8.78
N ALA A 72 1.34 -14.68 8.05
CA ALA A 72 0.01 -14.46 8.59
C ALA A 72 -0.73 -15.76 8.96
N SER A 73 -0.29 -16.94 8.47
CA SER A 73 -0.81 -18.23 8.91
C SER A 73 -0.50 -18.55 10.37
N ASP A 74 0.60 -18.01 10.90
CA ASP A 74 1.06 -18.23 12.27
C ASP A 74 0.51 -17.17 13.23
N GLY A 75 -0.15 -16.13 12.69
CA GLY A 75 -0.68 -14.98 13.39
C GLY A 75 -0.20 -13.66 12.78
N LEU A 76 -1.04 -12.63 12.85
CA LEU A 76 -0.68 -11.28 12.41
C LEU A 76 -0.02 -10.53 13.56
N GLU A 77 1.31 -10.61 13.64
CA GLU A 77 2.10 -9.80 14.57
C GLU A 77 2.03 -8.31 14.22
N ALA A 78 2.08 -7.42 15.22
CA ALA A 78 1.95 -5.98 15.02
C ALA A 78 2.98 -5.39 14.05
N GLU A 79 4.24 -5.87 14.09
CA GLU A 79 5.28 -5.45 13.17
C GLU A 79 4.95 -5.87 11.72
N GLN A 80 4.38 -7.07 11.57
CA GLN A 80 3.99 -7.60 10.27
C GLN A 80 2.79 -6.84 9.68
N GLN A 81 1.86 -6.44 10.54
CA GLN A 81 0.71 -5.59 10.19
C GLN A 81 1.17 -4.21 9.74
N HIS A 82 2.09 -3.58 10.48
CA HIS A 82 2.69 -2.29 10.12
C HIS A 82 3.38 -2.34 8.76
N LEU A 83 4.23 -3.35 8.53
CA LEU A 83 4.91 -3.52 7.25
C LEU A 83 3.92 -3.72 6.09
N ALA A 84 2.89 -4.54 6.28
CA ALA A 84 1.87 -4.77 5.26
C ALA A 84 1.11 -3.48 4.92
N LEU A 85 0.80 -2.65 5.92
CA LEU A 85 0.13 -1.36 5.73
C LEU A 85 1.04 -0.36 5.01
N LEU A 86 2.33 -0.27 5.35
CA LEU A 86 3.30 0.55 4.63
C LEU A 86 3.41 0.14 3.16
N LEU A 87 3.51 -1.17 2.89
CA LEU A 87 3.55 -1.70 1.52
C LEU A 87 2.30 -1.31 0.73
N LEU A 88 1.13 -1.42 1.35
CA LEU A 88 -0.14 -1.06 0.72
C LEU A 88 -0.25 0.45 0.44
N LYS A 89 0.12 1.31 1.41
CA LYS A 89 0.20 2.76 1.24
C LYS A 89 1.16 3.15 0.11
N PHE A 90 2.33 2.51 0.06
CA PHE A 90 3.29 2.71 -1.03
C PHE A 90 2.68 2.35 -2.39
N LEU A 91 2.02 1.19 -2.49
CA LEU A 91 1.38 0.72 -3.72
C LEU A 91 0.32 1.70 -4.25
N ILE A 92 -0.53 2.25 -3.36
CA ILE A 92 -1.52 3.27 -3.72
C ILE A 92 -0.84 4.47 -4.40
N ILE A 93 0.23 5.00 -3.80
CA ILE A 93 0.96 6.15 -4.32
C ILE A 93 1.57 5.85 -5.69
N VAL A 94 2.25 4.70 -5.85
CA VAL A 94 2.91 4.39 -7.12
C VAL A 94 1.96 4.04 -8.24
N CYS A 95 0.74 3.56 -7.93
CA CYS A 95 -0.34 3.34 -8.88
C CYS A 95 -0.85 4.65 -9.51
N ARG A 96 -0.52 5.84 -8.98
CA ARG A 96 -0.77 7.13 -9.65
C ARG A 96 0.01 7.30 -10.96
N ASN A 97 0.93 6.39 -11.27
CA ASN A 97 1.64 6.31 -12.54
C ASN A 97 1.21 5.04 -13.30
N LEU A 98 0.65 5.23 -14.51
CA LEU A 98 0.09 4.16 -15.35
C LEU A 98 1.09 3.03 -15.65
N SER A 99 2.37 3.34 -15.85
CA SER A 99 3.38 2.30 -16.12
C SER A 99 3.55 1.34 -14.94
N ASN A 100 3.40 1.84 -13.70
CA ASN A 100 3.44 0.98 -12.52
C ASN A 100 2.17 0.14 -12.39
N VAL A 101 1.01 0.66 -12.81
CA VAL A 101 -0.27 -0.07 -12.78
C VAL A 101 -0.20 -1.32 -13.66
N GLU A 102 0.39 -1.23 -14.85
CA GLU A 102 0.58 -2.37 -15.75
C GLU A 102 1.46 -3.47 -15.11
N GLU A 103 2.57 -3.08 -14.48
CA GLU A 103 3.46 -4.04 -13.80
C GLU A 103 2.79 -4.66 -12.58
N ILE A 104 2.14 -3.85 -11.73
CA ILE A 104 1.47 -4.32 -10.51
C ILE A 104 0.29 -5.22 -10.86
N GLY A 105 -0.51 -4.84 -11.87
CA GLY A 105 -1.68 -5.57 -12.31
C GLY A 105 -1.38 -6.91 -12.99
N SER A 106 -0.21 -7.04 -13.61
CA SER A 106 0.25 -8.31 -14.22
C SER A 106 0.93 -9.26 -13.23
N CYS A 107 1.22 -8.80 -12.01
CA CYS A 107 1.95 -9.54 -10.98
C CYS A 107 1.04 -10.09 -9.85
N SER A 108 1.65 -10.81 -8.90
CA SER A 108 0.94 -11.40 -7.76
C SER A 108 0.51 -10.42 -6.66
N TYR A 109 0.74 -9.12 -6.84
CA TYR A 109 0.42 -8.07 -5.86
C TYR A 109 -1.05 -8.08 -5.45
N ILE A 110 -1.94 -8.05 -6.44
CA ILE A 110 -3.39 -8.03 -6.22
C ILE A 110 -3.81 -9.24 -5.38
N ASN A 111 -3.33 -10.44 -5.73
CA ASN A 111 -3.66 -11.66 -5.00
C ASN A 111 -3.17 -11.64 -3.54
N HIS A 112 -1.95 -11.13 -3.30
CA HIS A 112 -1.43 -11.00 -1.94
C HIS A 112 -2.23 -9.99 -1.11
N ILE A 113 -2.57 -8.82 -1.67
CA ILE A 113 -3.41 -7.82 -0.99
C ILE A 113 -4.81 -8.37 -0.70
N ILE A 114 -5.44 -9.07 -1.65
CA ILE A 114 -6.76 -9.70 -1.43
C ILE A 114 -6.69 -10.72 -0.29
N THR A 115 -5.63 -11.53 -0.25
CA THR A 115 -5.43 -12.53 0.80
C THR A 115 -5.27 -11.87 2.17
N MET A 116 -4.39 -10.87 2.30
CA MET A 116 -4.23 -10.09 3.54
C MET A 116 -5.55 -9.43 3.96
N THR A 117 -6.25 -8.78 3.02
CA THR A 117 -7.54 -8.11 3.29
C THR A 117 -8.57 -9.10 3.81
N THR A 118 -8.62 -10.31 3.24
CA THR A 118 -9.52 -11.39 3.68
C THR A 118 -9.23 -11.78 5.13
N LEU A 119 -7.96 -11.90 5.52
CA LEU A 119 -7.55 -12.20 6.89
C LEU A 119 -7.98 -11.08 7.86
N TYR A 120 -7.75 -9.81 7.51
CA TYR A 120 -8.20 -8.69 8.34
C TYR A 120 -9.73 -8.63 8.49
N ILE A 121 -10.49 -8.90 7.42
CA ILE A 121 -11.97 -8.97 7.49
C ILE A 121 -12.42 -10.13 8.40
N GLN A 122 -11.74 -11.28 8.36
CA GLN A 122 -12.03 -12.39 9.26
C GLN A 122 -11.77 -12.01 10.72
N GLN A 123 -10.66 -11.31 11.01
CA GLN A 123 -10.36 -10.80 12.34
C GLN A 123 -11.42 -9.82 12.84
N LEU A 124 -11.91 -8.92 11.99
CA LEU A 124 -12.99 -7.99 12.34
C LEU A 124 -14.30 -8.72 12.68
N LYS A 125 -14.58 -9.84 12.01
CA LYS A 125 -15.81 -10.62 12.23
C LYS A 125 -15.78 -11.49 13.51
N SER A 126 -14.61 -11.85 14.02
CA SER A 126 -14.48 -12.87 15.08
C SER A 126 -14.38 -12.33 16.51
N LYS A 127 -14.57 -11.02 16.76
CA LYS A 127 -14.04 -10.32 17.95
C LYS A 127 -15.11 -9.80 18.97
N THR A 128 -14.80 -9.87 20.28
CA THR A 128 -15.65 -9.49 21.46
C THR A 128 -15.12 -8.27 22.29
N LYS A 129 -15.84 -7.14 22.16
CA LYS A 129 -15.92 -5.87 22.94
C LYS A 129 -14.72 -5.16 23.63
N GLU A 130 -13.78 -5.78 24.36
CA GLU A 130 -12.93 -4.99 25.31
C GLU A 130 -11.41 -5.00 25.08
N LYS A 131 -10.78 -6.07 24.58
CA LYS A 131 -9.31 -6.11 24.39
C LYS A 131 -8.87 -5.58 23.01
N GLU A 132 -9.81 -5.09 22.20
CA GLU A 132 -9.76 -5.20 20.75
C GLU A 132 -9.89 -3.88 19.97
N MET A 133 -10.18 -2.75 20.64
CA MET A 133 -10.42 -1.48 19.92
C MET A 133 -9.21 -1.03 19.08
N ALA A 134 -7.98 -1.20 19.58
CA ALA A 134 -6.77 -0.84 18.85
C ALA A 134 -6.53 -1.76 17.63
N ASP A 135 -6.66 -3.08 17.82
CA ASP A 135 -6.55 -4.05 16.72
C ASP A 135 -7.65 -3.85 15.66
N GLN A 136 -8.86 -3.49 16.10
CA GLN A 136 -9.99 -3.18 15.22
C GLN A 136 -9.68 -1.96 14.36
N SER A 137 -9.14 -0.89 14.95
CA SER A 137 -8.73 0.31 14.21
C SER A 137 -7.69 -0.01 13.13
N GLN A 138 -6.70 -0.86 13.43
CA GLN A 138 -5.66 -1.22 12.46
C GLN A 138 -6.21 -2.10 11.33
N ALA A 139 -7.05 -3.08 11.65
CA ALA A 139 -7.66 -3.94 10.64
C ALA A 139 -8.62 -3.15 9.72
N GLU A 140 -9.42 -2.25 10.28
CA GLU A 140 -10.25 -1.33 9.51
C GLU A 140 -9.42 -0.39 8.63
N GLU A 141 -8.34 0.17 9.17
CA GLU A 141 -7.42 1.02 8.40
C GLU A 141 -6.85 0.25 7.21
N PHE A 142 -6.37 -0.98 7.41
CA PHE A 142 -5.85 -1.80 6.31
C PHE A 142 -6.91 -2.07 5.24
N VAL A 143 -8.12 -2.46 5.63
CA VAL A 143 -9.22 -2.73 4.68
C VAL A 143 -9.59 -1.47 3.90
N ARG A 144 -9.66 -0.31 4.55
CA ARG A 144 -9.92 0.97 3.89
C ARG A 144 -8.83 1.31 2.85
N HIS A 145 -7.56 1.12 3.20
CA HIS A 145 -6.46 1.30 2.25
C HIS A 145 -6.50 0.27 1.11
N ALA A 146 -6.96 -0.96 1.35
CA ALA A 146 -7.07 -1.97 0.31
C ALA A 146 -8.12 -1.58 -0.74
N LEU A 147 -9.22 -0.95 -0.31
CA LEU A 147 -10.21 -0.36 -1.22
C LEU A 147 -9.63 0.80 -2.03
N ALA A 148 -8.90 1.71 -1.38
CA ALA A 148 -8.21 2.81 -2.06
C ALA A 148 -7.16 2.32 -3.07
N PHE A 149 -6.49 1.19 -2.78
CA PHE A 149 -5.60 0.52 -3.72
C PHE A 149 -6.34 -0.02 -4.94
N CYS A 150 -7.46 -0.74 -4.74
CA CYS A 150 -8.31 -1.18 -5.84
C CYS A 150 -8.76 0.01 -6.70
N GLU A 151 -9.20 1.09 -6.06
CA GLU A 151 -9.56 2.31 -6.77
C GLU A 151 -8.39 2.85 -7.62
N SER A 152 -7.19 2.93 -7.04
CA SER A 152 -6.00 3.45 -7.72
C SER A 152 -5.52 2.56 -8.87
N LEU A 153 -5.86 1.27 -8.87
CA LEU A 153 -5.58 0.36 -10.00
C LEU A 153 -6.50 0.63 -11.20
N TYR A 154 -7.78 0.93 -10.95
CA TYR A 154 -8.78 1.10 -12.02
C TYR A 154 -8.99 2.56 -12.44
N ASP A 155 -8.76 3.50 -11.53
CA ASP A 155 -8.78 4.94 -11.77
C ASP A 155 -7.59 5.65 -11.10
N PRO A 156 -6.38 5.49 -11.66
CA PRO A 156 -5.14 6.11 -11.16
C PRO A 156 -5.18 7.61 -10.94
N TYR A 157 -6.15 8.33 -11.51
CA TYR A 157 -6.27 9.77 -11.40
C TYR A 157 -7.48 10.22 -10.57
N HIS A 158 -8.23 9.28 -9.96
CA HIS A 158 -9.46 9.55 -9.21
C HIS A 158 -10.50 10.38 -9.98
N ASN A 159 -10.56 10.19 -11.31
CA ASN A 159 -11.53 10.82 -12.19
C ASN A 159 -12.98 10.66 -11.71
N TRP A 160 -13.36 9.50 -11.18
CA TRP A 160 -14.73 9.24 -10.74
C TRP A 160 -15.12 10.09 -9.53
N ARG A 161 -14.18 10.35 -8.59
CA ARG A 161 -14.41 11.21 -7.42
C ARG A 161 -14.83 12.62 -7.84
N HIS A 162 -14.26 13.14 -8.93
CA HIS A 162 -14.62 14.46 -9.47
C HIS A 162 -15.98 14.49 -10.16
N ARG A 163 -16.43 13.37 -10.75
CA ARG A 163 -17.72 13.30 -11.45
C ARG A 163 -18.92 13.23 -10.50
N THR A 164 -18.71 12.72 -9.29
CA THR A 164 -19.78 12.56 -8.28
C THR A 164 -20.00 13.79 -7.41
N CYS A 165 -19.06 14.73 -7.37
CA CYS A 165 -19.15 15.97 -6.59
C CYS A 165 -19.76 17.15 -7.38
N GLY A 166 -20.65 16.83 -8.33
CA GLY A 166 -21.38 17.81 -9.14
C GLY A 166 -22.27 18.75 -8.34
#